data_AF-A0A535VR09-F1
#
_entry.id   AF-A0A535VR09-F1
#
_cell.length_a   1.000
_cell.length_b   1.000
_cell.length_c   1.000
_cell.angle_alpha   90.00
_cell.angle_beta   90.00
_cell.angle_gamma   90.00
#
_symmetry.space_group_name_H-M   'P 1'
#
loop_
_entity.id
_entity.type
_entity.pdbx_description
1 polymer ?
#
loop_
_entity_poly.entity_id
_entity_poly.type
_entity_poly.pdbx_seq_one_letter_code
_entity_poly.pdbx_strand_id
1 'polypeptide(L)'
;MDFDNETPGTSTEIGSDELLSDDNLRLPETANILVRTHAVRAWLTRRCKVTAVEIGEAALALQQTMMQEPQETRLRRRERHNLEWQLSQRQQRLKEAQQRLDAYEEAQALLEDCFAHTSGERILVEYYLALEDLVQSVAQANQPEDTPRLQVLADVQHRVEYVGAPNEDE
;
A
#
# COMPACT_ATOMS: atom_id res chain seq x y z
N MET A 1 23.85 -49.79 1.21
CA MET A 1 22.63 -49.09 1.68
C MET A 1 22.79 -47.68 1.18
N ASP A 2 22.11 -47.38 0.07
CA ASP A 2 22.15 -46.10 -0.62
C ASP A 2 21.47 -45.04 0.22
N PHE A 3 22.16 -43.91 0.41
CA PHE A 3 21.57 -42.69 0.91
C PHE A 3 20.93 -41.97 -0.28
N ASP A 4 19.69 -42.36 -0.61
CA ASP A 4 18.84 -41.57 -1.50
C ASP A 4 18.39 -40.31 -0.75
N ASN A 5 19.27 -39.31 -0.81
CA ASN A 5 18.98 -37.91 -0.57
C ASN A 5 18.20 -37.36 -1.78
N GLU A 6 16.95 -37.77 -1.92
CA GLU A 6 15.96 -37.09 -2.74
C GLU A 6 15.06 -36.25 -1.82
N THR A 7 15.45 -35.00 -1.57
CA THR A 7 14.46 -33.96 -1.32
C THR A 7 13.91 -33.58 -2.69
N PRO A 8 12.69 -34.03 -3.10
CA PRO A 8 12.12 -33.56 -4.34
C PRO A 8 11.87 -32.06 -4.17
N GLY A 9 12.34 -31.27 -5.13
CA GLY A 9 12.14 -29.84 -5.17
C GLY A 9 10.67 -29.52 -4.97
N THR A 10 10.34 -28.96 -3.81
CA THR A 10 9.12 -28.18 -3.66
C THR A 10 9.36 -26.93 -4.49
N SER A 11 9.02 -27.00 -5.78
CA SER A 11 8.68 -25.82 -6.57
C SER A 11 7.63 -25.09 -5.75
N THR A 12 8.03 -24.06 -5.02
CA THR A 12 7.10 -23.23 -4.26
C THR A 12 6.13 -22.69 -5.29
N GLU A 13 4.91 -23.21 -5.32
CA GLU A 13 3.88 -22.78 -6.26
C GLU A 13 3.51 -21.34 -5.87
N ILE A 14 4.16 -20.38 -6.52
CA ILE A 14 3.86 -18.97 -6.36
C ILE A 14 2.50 -18.75 -7.01
N GLY A 15 1.52 -18.36 -6.22
CA GLY A 15 0.18 -18.09 -6.73
C GLY A 15 0.18 -16.96 -7.76
N SER A 16 -0.73 -17.03 -8.73
CA SER A 16 -0.91 -16.01 -9.77
C SER A 16 -0.99 -14.58 -9.19
N ASP A 17 -1.71 -14.41 -8.08
CA ASP A 17 -1.86 -13.09 -7.43
C ASP A 17 -0.54 -12.55 -6.88
N GLU A 18 0.35 -13.44 -6.44
CA GLU A 18 1.66 -13.04 -5.92
C GLU A 18 2.56 -12.52 -7.05
N LEU A 19 2.54 -13.18 -8.22
CA LEU A 19 3.22 -12.70 -9.42
C LEU A 19 2.64 -11.37 -9.93
N LEU A 20 1.32 -11.25 -9.93
CA LEU A 20 0.61 -10.06 -10.43
C LEU A 20 0.74 -8.84 -9.50
N SER A 21 1.08 -9.07 -8.23
CA SER A 21 1.27 -8.02 -7.23
C SER A 21 2.67 -7.42 -7.20
N ASP A 22 3.58 -7.80 -8.10
CA ASP A 22 4.93 -7.24 -8.16
C ASP A 22 4.89 -5.75 -8.57
N ASP A 23 5.62 -4.93 -7.82
CA ASP A 23 5.77 -3.49 -8.03
C ASP A 23 6.36 -3.17 -9.42
N ASN A 24 7.27 -4.03 -9.89
CA ASN A 24 7.94 -3.86 -11.18
C ASN A 24 7.26 -4.63 -12.33
N LEU A 25 6.08 -5.20 -12.07
CA LEU A 25 5.35 -5.92 -13.11
C LEU A 25 4.96 -4.98 -14.26
N ARG A 26 5.51 -5.26 -15.44
CA ARG A 26 5.00 -4.76 -16.71
C ARG A 26 4.28 -5.87 -17.45
N LEU A 27 3.15 -5.53 -18.04
CA LEU A 27 2.40 -6.44 -18.88
C LEU A 27 2.63 -6.10 -20.36
N PRO A 28 2.71 -7.10 -21.26
CA PRO A 28 2.84 -6.85 -22.69
C PRO A 28 1.60 -6.13 -23.23
N GLU A 29 1.75 -5.46 -24.37
CA GLU A 29 0.65 -4.72 -25.01
C GLU A 29 -0.58 -5.59 -25.27
N THR A 30 -0.34 -6.83 -25.68
CA THR A 30 -1.35 -7.84 -25.98
C THR A 30 -2.04 -8.41 -24.75
N ALA A 31 -1.64 -8.01 -23.53
CA ALA A 31 -2.28 -8.48 -22.31
C ALA A 31 -3.74 -8.02 -22.25
N ASN A 32 -4.63 -8.99 -22.02
CA ASN A 32 -6.05 -8.75 -21.87
C ASN A 32 -6.32 -7.73 -20.75
N ILE A 33 -7.28 -6.82 -20.95
CA ILE A 33 -7.68 -5.83 -19.96
C ILE A 33 -7.98 -6.45 -18.59
N LEU A 34 -8.61 -7.62 -18.54
CA LEU A 34 -8.89 -8.31 -17.29
C LEU A 34 -7.62 -8.68 -16.53
N VAL A 35 -6.55 -9.08 -17.22
CA VAL A 35 -5.25 -9.38 -16.60
C VAL A 35 -4.63 -8.10 -16.05
N ARG A 36 -4.72 -6.99 -16.78
CA ARG A 36 -4.25 -5.67 -16.32
C ARG A 36 -5.02 -5.21 -15.07
N THR A 37 -6.35 -5.33 -15.09
CA THR A 37 -7.21 -5.04 -13.93
C THR A 37 -6.87 -5.93 -12.74
N HIS A 38 -6.68 -7.24 -12.96
CA HIS A 38 -6.26 -8.15 -11.91
C HIS A 38 -4.89 -7.82 -11.34
N ALA A 39 -3.93 -7.36 -12.16
CA ALA A 39 -2.63 -6.91 -11.69
C ALA A 39 -2.72 -5.68 -10.77
N VAL A 40 -3.55 -4.70 -11.11
CA VAL A 40 -3.82 -3.55 -10.23
C VAL A 40 -4.49 -4.01 -8.94
N ARG A 41 -5.49 -4.88 -9.02
CA ARG A 41 -6.22 -5.43 -7.85
C ARG A 41 -5.31 -6.22 -6.91
N ALA A 42 -4.50 -7.12 -7.45
CA ALA A 42 -3.56 -7.93 -6.68
C ALA A 42 -2.50 -7.06 -6.00
N TRP A 43 -2.01 -6.04 -6.71
CA TRP A 43 -1.08 -5.06 -6.16
C TRP A 43 -1.70 -4.24 -5.03
N LEU A 44 -2.91 -3.70 -5.19
CA LEU A 44 -3.63 -2.97 -4.13
C LEU A 44 -3.86 -3.86 -2.91
N THR A 45 -4.30 -5.10 -3.12
CA THR A 45 -4.50 -6.07 -2.03
C THR A 45 -3.21 -6.33 -1.26
N ARG A 46 -2.08 -6.45 -1.95
CA ARG A 46 -0.76 -6.59 -1.33
C ARG A 46 -0.39 -5.32 -0.55
N ARG A 47 -0.60 -4.13 -1.12
CA ARG A 47 -0.31 -2.85 -0.45
C ARG A 47 -1.11 -2.69 0.84
N CYS A 48 -2.42 -2.97 0.82
CA CYS A 48 -3.24 -3.00 2.03
C CYS A 48 -2.67 -3.93 3.10
N LYS A 49 -2.30 -5.17 2.73
CA LYS A 49 -1.70 -6.14 3.67
C LYS A 49 -0.38 -5.65 4.25
N VAL A 50 0.51 -5.12 3.41
CA VAL A 50 1.82 -4.60 3.85
C VAL A 50 1.63 -3.42 4.78
N THR A 51 0.78 -2.45 4.43
CA THR A 51 0.53 -1.28 5.27
C THR A 51 -0.17 -1.65 6.57
N ALA A 52 -1.05 -2.65 6.59
CA ALA A 52 -1.64 -3.16 7.82
C ALA A 52 -0.58 -3.73 8.78
N VAL A 53 0.44 -4.42 8.26
CA VAL A 53 1.59 -4.86 9.06
C VAL A 53 2.38 -3.65 9.59
N GLU A 54 2.64 -2.64 8.75
CA GLU A 54 3.33 -1.41 9.17
C GLU A 54 2.59 -0.67 10.30
N ILE A 55 1.25 -0.64 10.27
CA ILE A 55 0.43 -0.09 11.37
C ILE A 55 0.66 -0.89 12.64
N GLY A 56 0.65 -2.22 12.56
CA GLY A 56 0.93 -3.10 13.69
C GLY A 56 2.31 -2.85 14.30
N GLU A 57 3.34 -2.71 13.48
CA GLU A 57 4.70 -2.38 13.91
C GLU A 57 4.79 -0.99 14.55
N ALA A 58 4.12 0.01 13.96
CA ALA A 58 4.08 1.37 14.50
C ALA A 58 3.36 1.42 15.85
N ALA A 59 2.24 0.70 15.98
CA ALA A 59 1.47 0.58 17.22
C ALA A 59 2.29 -0.12 18.31
N LEU A 60 2.99 -1.22 17.97
CA LEU A 60 3.88 -1.91 18.91
C LEU A 60 5.02 -1.00 19.38
N ALA A 61 5.65 -0.26 18.47
CA ALA A 61 6.72 0.67 18.82
C ALA A 61 6.23 1.81 19.73
N LEU A 62 5.02 2.32 19.51
CA LEU A 62 4.38 3.29 20.39
C LEU A 62 4.14 2.71 21.79
N GLN A 63 3.56 1.51 21.87
CA GLN A 63 3.32 0.80 23.13
C GLN A 63 4.61 0.57 23.92
N GLN A 64 5.67 0.11 23.25
CA GLN A 64 6.98 -0.10 23.90
C GLN A 64 7.54 1.20 24.48
N THR A 65 7.37 2.33 23.77
CA THR A 65 7.82 3.64 24.26
C THR A 65 7.02 4.08 25.49
N MET A 66 5.71 3.83 25.53
CA MET A 66 4.87 4.11 26.70
C MET A 66 5.19 3.19 27.90
N MET A 67 5.54 1.92 27.65
CA MET A 67 5.94 0.98 28.71
C MET A 67 7.33 1.27 29.28
N GLN A 68 8.20 1.92 28.50
CA GLN A 68 9.52 2.37 28.94
C GLN A 68 9.45 3.64 29.80
N GLU A 69 8.28 4.28 29.92
CA GLU A 69 8.08 5.42 30.80
C GLU A 69 8.34 4.97 32.25
N PRO A 70 9.45 5.39 32.88
CA PRO A 70 9.85 4.84 34.16
C PRO A 70 8.84 5.29 35.22
N GLN A 71 8.13 4.33 35.80
CA GLN A 71 7.15 4.56 36.88
C GLN A 71 7.80 5.14 38.15
N GLU A 72 9.12 5.08 38.29
CA GLU A 72 9.83 5.43 39.51
C GLU A 72 11.17 6.12 39.23
N THR A 73 11.16 7.42 38.93
CA THR A 73 12.16 8.42 39.36
C THR A 73 11.92 9.72 38.60
N ARG A 74 12.13 10.87 39.26
CA ARG A 74 12.01 12.20 38.63
C ARG A 74 13.02 12.31 37.49
N LEU A 75 12.58 12.00 36.26
CA LEU A 75 13.34 12.21 35.04
C LEU A 75 13.84 13.65 34.97
N ARG A 76 15.09 13.83 34.54
CA ARG A 76 15.63 15.17 34.31
C ARG A 76 14.85 15.83 33.18
N ARG A 77 14.72 17.16 33.21
CA ARG A 77 13.94 17.93 32.22
C ARG A 77 14.26 17.58 30.75
N ARG A 78 15.53 17.28 30.44
CA ARG A 78 15.98 16.87 29.10
C ARG A 78 15.51 15.47 28.71
N GLU A 79 15.45 14.53 29.65
CA GLU A 79 14.98 13.15 29.42
C GLU A 79 13.47 13.14 29.17
N ARG A 80 12.71 13.93 29.93
CA ARG A 80 11.26 14.10 29.71
C ARG A 80 10.97 14.65 28.32
N HIS A 81 11.67 15.70 27.92
CA HIS A 81 11.49 16.29 26.60
C HIS A 81 11.84 15.31 25.46
N ASN A 82 12.88 14.48 25.64
CA ASN A 82 13.23 13.45 24.66
C ASN A 82 12.14 12.37 24.56
N LEU A 83 11.60 11.89 25.69
CA LEU A 83 10.48 10.93 25.69
C LEU A 83 9.22 11.51 25.05
N GLU A 84 8.85 12.75 25.39
CA GLU A 84 7.71 13.43 24.77
C GLU A 84 7.88 13.56 23.25
N TRP A 85 9.09 13.92 22.81
CA TRP A 85 9.41 13.99 21.38
C TRP A 85 9.31 12.62 20.71
N GLN A 86 9.85 11.56 21.33
CA GLN A 86 9.75 10.20 20.81
C GLN A 86 8.30 9.73 20.72
N LEU A 87 7.49 9.96 21.75
CA LEU A 87 6.07 9.61 21.75
C LEU A 87 5.32 10.33 20.62
N SER A 88 5.55 11.63 20.46
CA SER A 88 4.94 12.42 19.39
C SER A 88 5.33 11.88 18.00
N GLN A 89 6.61 11.54 17.78
CA GLN A 89 7.07 10.95 16.52
C GLN A 89 6.43 9.57 16.25
N ARG A 90 6.29 8.72 17.27
CA ARG A 90 5.67 7.40 17.13
C ARG A 90 4.17 7.50 16.86
N GLN A 91 3.47 8.42 17.52
CA GLN A 91 2.07 8.72 17.26
C GLN A 91 1.86 9.21 15.84
N GLN A 92 2.71 10.13 15.38
CA GLN A 92 2.63 10.66 14.02
C GLN A 92 2.83 9.55 12.98
N ARG A 93 3.84 8.69 13.15
CA ARG A 93 4.08 7.56 12.25
C ARG A 93 2.90 6.58 12.18
N LEU A 94 2.25 6.32 13.32
CA LEU A 94 1.05 5.49 13.36
C LEU A 94 -0.10 6.13 12.58
N LYS A 95 -0.34 7.43 12.79
CA LYS A 95 -1.37 8.20 12.07
C LYS A 95 -1.12 8.20 10.56
N GLU A 96 0.11 8.43 10.13
CA GLU A 96 0.49 8.39 8.71
C GLU A 96 0.31 7.00 8.10
N ALA A 97 0.64 5.92 8.83
CA ALA A 97 0.41 4.56 8.35
C ALA A 97 -1.10 4.25 8.21
N GLN A 98 -1.93 4.73 9.13
CA GLN A 98 -3.39 4.61 9.04
C GLN A 98 -3.95 5.36 7.83
N GLN A 99 -3.55 6.61 7.63
CA GLN A 99 -3.97 7.39 6.46
C GLN A 99 -3.57 6.73 5.14
N ARG A 100 -2.40 6.10 5.07
CA ARG A 100 -1.98 5.34 3.89
C ARG A 100 -2.85 4.11 3.66
N LEU A 101 -3.20 3.36 4.71
CA LEU A 101 -4.09 2.21 4.59
C LEU A 101 -5.47 2.64 4.11
N ASP A 102 -6.06 3.66 4.73
CA ASP A 102 -7.37 4.19 4.36
C ASP A 102 -7.39 4.61 2.88
N ALA A 103 -6.31 5.23 2.39
CA ALA A 103 -6.17 5.62 1.00
C ALA A 103 -6.09 4.43 0.03
N TYR A 104 -5.37 3.36 0.39
CA TYR A 104 -5.34 2.14 -0.41
C TYR A 104 -6.69 1.42 -0.42
N GLU A 105 -7.39 1.38 0.72
CA GLU A 105 -8.73 0.79 0.83
C GLU A 105 -9.76 1.57 0.01
N GLU A 106 -9.70 2.91 0.04
CA GLU A 106 -10.53 3.79 -0.79
C GLU A 106 -10.27 3.56 -2.28
N ALA A 107 -8.99 3.52 -2.67
CA ALA A 107 -8.60 3.22 -4.05
C ALA A 107 -9.06 1.82 -4.50
N GLN A 108 -9.01 0.82 -3.61
CA GLN A 108 -9.51 -0.52 -3.88
C GLN A 108 -11.04 -0.53 -4.03
N ALA A 109 -11.78 0.11 -3.14
CA ALA A 109 -13.23 0.22 -3.24
C ALA A 109 -13.65 0.88 -4.56
N LEU A 110 -12.96 1.95 -4.94
CA LEU A 110 -13.21 2.64 -6.20
C LEU A 110 -12.97 1.76 -7.43
N LEU A 111 -11.94 0.90 -7.40
CA LEU A 111 -11.69 -0.07 -8.48
C LEU A 111 -12.81 -1.09 -8.60
N GLU A 112 -13.30 -1.62 -7.48
CA GLU A 112 -14.41 -2.59 -7.47
C GLU A 112 -15.71 -1.93 -7.95
N ASP A 113 -15.95 -0.67 -7.59
CA ASP A 113 -17.08 0.10 -8.08
C ASP A 113 -17.00 0.29 -9.60
N CYS A 114 -15.83 0.66 -10.14
CA CYS A 114 -15.62 0.74 -11.59
C CYS A 114 -15.84 -0.63 -12.26
N PHE A 115 -15.35 -1.72 -11.66
CA PHE A 115 -15.54 -3.07 -12.17
C PHE A 115 -17.02 -3.50 -12.20
N ALA A 116 -17.81 -3.09 -11.20
CA ALA A 116 -19.23 -3.41 -11.11
C ALA A 116 -20.10 -2.61 -12.10
N HIS A 117 -19.70 -1.38 -12.43
CA HIS A 117 -20.52 -0.44 -13.21
C HIS A 117 -20.01 -0.17 -14.63
N THR A 118 -18.79 -0.61 -14.96
CA THR A 118 -18.18 -0.45 -16.28
C THR A 118 -17.84 -1.81 -16.87
N SER A 119 -18.23 -2.03 -18.13
CA SER A 119 -17.95 -3.28 -18.84
C SER A 119 -16.76 -3.13 -19.78
N GLY A 120 -15.86 -4.11 -19.78
CA GLY A 120 -14.87 -4.33 -20.83
C GLY A 120 -13.63 -3.45 -20.74
N GLU A 121 -13.14 -2.99 -21.89
CA GLU A 121 -11.84 -2.33 -22.05
C GLU A 121 -11.71 -0.98 -21.34
N ARG A 122 -12.84 -0.39 -20.90
CA ARG A 122 -12.88 0.94 -20.29
C ARG A 122 -12.65 0.96 -18.79
N ILE A 123 -12.65 -0.19 -18.11
CA ILE A 123 -12.59 -0.26 -16.63
C ILE A 123 -11.40 0.54 -16.07
N LEU A 124 -10.20 0.36 -16.61
CA LEU A 124 -9.01 1.07 -16.11
C LEU A 124 -9.00 2.55 -16.45
N VAL A 125 -9.64 2.95 -17.55
CA VAL A 125 -9.76 4.37 -17.95
C VAL A 125 -10.72 5.08 -17.00
N GLU A 126 -11.90 4.52 -16.77
CA GLU A 126 -12.89 5.10 -15.84
C GLU A 126 -12.33 5.11 -14.40
N TYR A 127 -11.59 4.07 -14.01
CA TYR A 127 -10.90 4.03 -12.73
C TYR A 127 -9.83 5.13 -12.60
N TYR A 128 -9.03 5.34 -13.64
CA TYR A 128 -8.01 6.41 -13.64
C TYR A 128 -8.64 7.80 -13.50
N LEU A 129 -9.73 8.08 -14.23
CA LEU A 129 -10.44 9.35 -14.13
C LEU A 129 -11.06 9.56 -12.75
N ALA A 130 -11.64 8.51 -12.17
CA ALA A 130 -12.19 8.58 -10.82
C ALA A 130 -11.10 8.81 -9.75
N LEU A 131 -9.91 8.22 -9.92
CA LEU A 131 -8.75 8.51 -9.08
C LEU A 131 -8.28 9.96 -9.23
N GLU A 132 -8.26 10.50 -10.46
CA GLU A 132 -7.89 11.89 -10.71
C GLU A 132 -8.84 12.86 -10.02
N ASP A 133 -10.15 12.64 -10.13
CA ASP A 133 -11.17 13.43 -9.44
C ASP A 133 -10.98 13.36 -7.91
N LEU A 134 -10.68 12.17 -7.37
CA LEU A 134 -10.40 11.98 -5.96
C LEU A 134 -9.16 12.76 -5.51
N VAL A 135 -8.03 12.64 -6.23
CA VAL A 135 -6.79 13.37 -5.95
C VAL A 135 -7.02 14.88 -5.97
N GLN A 136 -7.74 15.40 -6.97
CA GLN A 136 -8.07 16.81 -7.05
C GLN A 136 -8.93 17.26 -5.86
N SER A 137 -9.91 16.45 -5.44
CA SER A 137 -10.76 16.78 -4.28
C SER A 137 -9.95 16.89 -2.98
N VAL A 138 -9.02 15.97 -2.76
CA VAL A 138 -8.15 15.95 -1.57
C VAL A 138 -7.16 17.12 -1.62
N ALA A 139 -6.56 17.40 -2.78
CA ALA A 139 -5.65 18.53 -2.94
C ALA A 139 -6.35 19.88 -2.69
N GLN A 140 -7.59 20.05 -3.14
CA GLN A 140 -8.37 21.27 -2.93
C GLN A 140 -8.80 21.48 -1.47
N ALA A 141 -8.95 20.40 -0.69
CA ALA A 141 -9.28 20.47 0.73
C ALA A 141 -8.19 21.17 1.57
N ASN A 142 -6.97 21.35 1.02
CA ASN A 142 -5.85 22.10 1.61
C ASN A 142 -5.53 21.73 3.08
N GLN A 143 -5.73 20.46 3.46
CA GLN A 143 -5.36 20.00 4.78
C GLN A 143 -3.91 19.51 4.77
N PRO A 144 -3.02 20.06 5.62
CA PRO A 144 -1.61 19.63 5.67
C PRO A 144 -1.47 18.16 6.09
N GLU A 145 -2.49 17.61 6.76
CA GLU A 145 -2.52 16.23 7.23
C GLU A 145 -2.78 15.20 6.12
N ASP A 146 -3.19 15.61 4.92
CA ASP A 146 -3.54 14.70 3.82
C ASP A 146 -2.35 14.31 2.92
N THR A 147 -1.15 14.77 3.26
CA THR A 147 0.08 14.49 2.49
C THR A 147 0.30 12.98 2.27
N PRO A 148 0.17 12.09 3.27
CA PRO A 148 0.36 10.65 3.08
C PRO A 148 -0.72 10.02 2.19
N ARG A 149 -1.96 10.51 2.27
CA ARG A 149 -3.07 10.05 1.42
C ARG A 149 -2.85 10.44 -0.04
N LEU A 150 -2.45 11.68 -0.31
CA LEU A 150 -2.13 12.14 -1.67
C LEU A 150 -0.98 11.35 -2.29
N GLN A 151 0.07 11.05 -1.52
CA GLN A 151 1.18 10.21 -1.99
C GLN A 151 0.70 8.82 -2.41
N VAL A 152 -0.14 8.18 -1.59
CA VAL A 152 -0.70 6.87 -1.93
C VAL A 152 -1.53 6.92 -3.20
N LEU A 153 -2.43 7.89 -3.33
CA LEU A 153 -3.27 8.00 -4.52
C LEU A 153 -2.44 8.23 -5.80
N ALA A 154 -1.37 9.03 -5.71
CA ALA A 154 -0.42 9.20 -6.81
C ALA A 154 0.31 7.89 -7.16
N ASP A 155 0.71 7.10 -6.15
CA ASP A 155 1.31 5.78 -6.37
C ASP A 155 0.34 4.83 -7.08
N VAL A 156 -0.95 4.86 -6.73
CA VAL A 156 -1.98 4.07 -7.42
C VAL A 156 -2.14 4.52 -8.87
N GLN A 157 -2.21 5.83 -9.14
CA GLN A 157 -2.28 6.37 -10.51
C GLN A 157 -1.08 5.89 -11.34
N HIS A 158 0.13 6.04 -10.81
CA HIS A 158 1.34 5.56 -11.47
C HIS A 158 1.29 4.04 -11.71
N ARG A 159 0.74 3.26 -10.78
CA ARG A 159 0.57 1.82 -11.00
C ARG A 159 -0.39 1.52 -12.16
N VAL A 160 -1.51 2.23 -12.24
CA VAL A 160 -2.49 2.06 -13.33
C VAL A 160 -1.84 2.41 -14.68
N GLU A 161 -1.08 3.50 -14.74
CA GLU A 161 -0.31 3.89 -15.93
C GLU A 161 0.73 2.84 -16.31
N TYR A 162 1.51 2.36 -15.32
CA TYR A 162 2.59 1.41 -15.56
C TYR A 162 2.11 0.05 -16.07
N VAL A 163 0.92 -0.38 -15.64
CA VAL A 163 0.27 -1.61 -16.09
C VAL A 163 -0.60 -1.38 -17.33
N GLY A 164 -1.00 -0.14 -17.60
CA GLY A 164 -1.86 0.28 -18.71
C GLY A 164 -1.11 0.72 -19.98
N ALA A 165 0.12 1.21 -19.85
CA ALA A 165 0.91 1.70 -20.97
C ALA A 165 1.29 0.57 -21.94
N PRO A 166 1.38 0.85 -23.25
CA PRO A 166 2.03 -0.03 -24.22
C PRO A 166 3.55 -0.09 -23.95
N ASN A 167 4.20 -1.20 -24.28
CA ASN A 167 5.65 -1.32 -24.18
C ASN A 167 6.26 -0.66 -25.42
N GLU A 168 6.87 0.51 -25.29
CA GLU A 168 7.61 1.15 -26.40
C GLU A 168 8.91 0.40 -26.79
N ASP A 169 9.21 -0.74 -26.16
CA ASP A 169 10.40 -1.54 -26.42
C ASP A 169 10.08 -2.74 -27.35
N GLU A 170 9.87 -2.47 -28.64
CA GLU A 170 10.19 -3.37 -29.78
C GLU A 170 10.70 -2.59 -31.00
#